data_AF-A0A7V5RN34-F1
#
_entry.id   AF-A0A7V5RN34-F1
#
_cell.length_a   1.000
_cell.length_b   1.000
_cell.length_c   1.000
_cell.angle_alpha   90.00
_cell.angle_beta   90.00
_cell.angle_gamma   90.00
#
_symmetry.space_group_name_H-M   'P 1'
#
loop_
_entity.id
_entity.type
_entity.pdbx_description
1 polymer ?
#
loop_
_entity_poly.entity_id
_entity_poly.type
_entity_poly.pdbx_seq_one_letter_code
_entity_poly.pdbx_strand_id
1 'polypeptide(L)' 'MNLKLKIWRQSAPDAKGELVSYDVKDVSTEMSFLEMLDVLNEDLTKKGEEPVEFDSD' A
#
# COMPACT_ATOMS: atom_id res chain seq x y z
N MET A 1 8.04 -13.53 -1.39
CA MET A 1 9.09 -12.49 -1.27
C MET A 1 8.65 -11.47 -0.23
N ASN A 2 9.59 -10.81 0.44
CA ASN A 2 9.29 -9.73 1.38
C ASN A 2 9.76 -8.42 0.75
N LEU A 3 8.84 -7.48 0.61
CA LEU A 3 9.09 -6.19 -0.04
C LEU A 3 8.87 -5.06 0.95
N LYS A 4 9.63 -3.99 0.78
CA LYS A 4 9.43 -2.73 1.49
C LYS A 4 8.93 -1.68 0.52
N LEU A 5 7.65 -1.35 0.60
CA LEU A 5 7.03 -0.31 -0.20
C LEU A 5 7.14 1.03 0.53
N LYS A 6 7.48 2.09 -0.21
CA LYS A 6 7.42 3.47 0.28
C LYS A 6 6.30 4.18 -0.47
N ILE A 7 5.27 4.61 0.26
CA ILE A 7 4.06 5.18 -0.32
C ILE A 7 3.87 6.59 0.26
N TRP A 8 3.62 7.56 -0.62
CA TRP A 8 3.28 8.92 -0.21
C TRP A 8 1.85 8.93 0.35
N ARG A 9 1.67 9.42 1.56
CA ARG A 9 0.38 9.51 2.24
C ARG A 9 0.08 10.97 2.55
N GLN A 10 -1.09 11.40 2.16
CA GLN A 10 -1.55 12.78 2.32
C GLN A 10 -3.08 12.77 2.34
N SER A 11 -3.68 13.15 3.47
CA SER A 11 -5.14 13.02 3.69
C SER A 11 -5.99 14.09 3.02
N ALA A 12 -5.39 15.20 2.59
CA ALA A 12 -6.06 16.29 1.90
C ALA A 12 -5.05 17.11 1.07
N PRO A 13 -5.47 17.87 0.05
CA PRO A 13 -4.56 18.64 -0.82
C PRO A 13 -3.64 19.63 -0.07
N ASP A 14 -4.09 20.16 1.07
CA ASP A 14 -3.38 21.11 1.93
C ASP A 14 -2.72 20.45 3.16
N ALA A 15 -3.00 19.17 3.41
CA ALA A 15 -2.36 18.42 4.48
C ALA A 15 -0.87 18.20 4.17
N LYS A 16 -0.03 18.18 5.21
CA LYS A 16 1.37 17.81 5.06
C LYS A 16 1.45 16.31 4.78
N GLY A 17 1.94 15.95 3.59
CA GLY A 17 2.18 14.55 3.25
C GLY A 17 3.53 14.02 3.75
N GLU A 18 3.66 12.70 3.75
CA GLU A 18 4.89 12.01 4.11
C GLU A 18 5.07 10.67 3.35
N LEU A 19 6.32 10.21 3.24
CA LEU A 19 6.61 8.85 2.74
C LEU A 19 6.53 7.85 3.89
N VAL A 20 5.49 7.02 3.88
CA VAL A 20 5.31 5.93 4.84
C VAL A 20 5.89 4.64 4.27
N SER A 21 6.58 3.85 5.10
CA SER A 21 7.13 2.55 4.70
C SER A 21 6.24 1.41 5.19
N TYR A 22 5.91 0.48 4.30
CA TYR A 22 5.17 -0.73 4.61
C TYR A 22 5.98 -1.97 4.25
N ASP A 23 6.01 -2.94 5.15
CA ASP A 23 6.57 -4.25 4.88
C ASP A 23 5.44 -5.17 4.41
N VAL A 24 5.51 -5.60 3.14
CA VAL A 24 4.56 -6.54 2.54
C VAL A 24 5.25 -7.91 2.48
N LYS A 25 4.65 -8.88 3.15
CA LYS A 25 5.18 -10.23 3.26
C LYS A 25 4.46 -11.17 2.31
N ASP A 26 5.10 -12.31 2.03
CA ASP A 26 4.49 -13.43 1.30
C ASP A 26 4.01 -13.11 -0.12
N VAL A 27 4.62 -12.09 -0.73
CA VAL A 27 4.34 -11.69 -2.12
C VAL A 27 4.89 -12.73 -3.10
N SER A 28 4.06 -13.23 -4.01
CA SER A 28 4.52 -14.12 -5.09
C SER A 28 5.28 -13.35 -6.16
N THR A 29 6.26 -13.98 -6.82
CA THR A 29 6.93 -13.42 -8.01
C THR A 29 6.02 -13.28 -9.21
N GLU A 30 4.94 -14.05 -9.22
CA GLU A 30 3.96 -14.06 -10.30
C GLU A 30 2.87 -12.99 -10.12
N MET A 31 2.83 -12.32 -8.96
CA MET A 31 1.88 -11.24 -8.71
C MET A 31 2.28 -9.99 -9.48
N SER A 32 1.29 -9.35 -10.09
CA SER A 32 1.40 -7.98 -10.59
C SER A 32 1.59 -6.98 -9.45
N PHE A 33 2.03 -5.77 -9.79
CA PHE A 33 2.18 -4.71 -8.78
C PHE A 33 0.87 -4.31 -8.11
N LEU A 34 -0.26 -4.37 -8.82
CA LEU A 34 -1.56 -4.02 -8.27
C LEU A 34 -2.05 -5.09 -7.28
N GLU A 35 -1.87 -6.37 -7.61
CA GLU A 35 -2.17 -7.47 -6.67
C GLU A 35 -1.29 -7.38 -5.40
N MET A 36 -0.05 -6.88 -5.51
CA MET A 36 0.77 -6.60 -4.34
C MET A 36 0.19 -5.47 -3.46
N LEU A 37 -0.42 -4.45 -4.08
CA LEU A 37 -1.11 -3.38 -3.34
C LEU A 37 -2.39 -3.89 -2.70
N ASP A 38 -3.11 -4.83 -3.32
CA ASP A 38 -4.28 -5.47 -2.72
C ASP A 38 -3.93 -6.21 -1.42
N VAL A 39 -2.84 -6.99 -1.43
CA VAL A 39 -2.33 -7.66 -0.21
C VAL A 39 -2.01 -6.64 0.88
N LEU A 40 -1.35 -5.54 0.53
CA LEU A 40 -1.09 -4.45 1.49
C LEU A 40 -2.41 -3.85 2.01
N ASN A 41 -3.39 -3.62 1.14
CA ASN A 41 -4.67 -3.02 1.50
C ASN A 41 -5.50 -3.89 2.44
N GLU A 42 -5.46 -5.21 2.28
CA GLU A 42 -6.07 -6.14 3.24
C GLU A 42 -5.45 -5.98 4.64
N ASP A 43 -4.13 -5.87 4.71
CA ASP A 43 -3.41 -5.71 5.97
C ASP A 43 -3.66 -4.35 6.63
N LEU A 44 -3.74 -3.27 5.84
CA LEU A 44 -4.13 -1.95 6.33
C LEU A 44 -5.56 -1.97 6.88
N THR A 45 -6.49 -2.59 6.15
CA THR A 45 -7.88 -2.73 6.58
C THR A 45 -8.00 -3.49 7.91
N LYS A 46 -7.25 -4.60 8.07
CA LYS A 46 -7.20 -5.37 9.34
C LYS A 46 -6.66 -4.54 10.51
N LYS A 47 -5.79 -3.57 10.25
CA LYS A 47 -5.24 -2.64 11.25
C LYS A 47 -6.13 -1.42 11.50
N GLY A 48 -7.20 -1.25 10.73
CA GLY A 48 -8.04 -0.04 10.76
C GLY A 48 -7.37 1.18 10.12
N GLU A 49 -6.37 0.96 9.28
CA GLU A 49 -5.71 1.99 8.49
C GLU A 49 -6.39 2.15 7.13
N GLU A 50 -6.29 3.35 6.55
CA GLU A 50 -6.87 3.65 5.25
C GLU A 50 -6.18 2.83 4.14
N PRO A 51 -6.89 2.19 3.20
CA PRO A 51 -6.25 1.56 2.05
C PRO A 51 -5.48 2.55 1.17
N VAL A 52 -4.62 2.03 0.30
CA VAL A 52 -4.01 2.77 -0.80
C VAL A 52 -4.95 2.67 -1.99
N GLU A 53 -5.58 3.78 -2.34
CA GLU A 53 -6.42 3.88 -3.53
C GLU A 53 -5.54 4.03 -4.78
N PHE A 54 -5.88 3.28 -5.82
CA PHE A 54 -5.26 3.37 -7.13
C PHE A 54 -6.33 3.11 -8.20
N ASP A 55 -6.20 3.79 -9.33
CA ASP A 55 -7.02 3.53 -10.50
C ASP A 55 -6.39 2.40 -11.33
N SER A 56 -7.22 1.55 -11.91
CA SER A 56 -6.80 0.47 -12.82
C SER A 56 -7.75 0.45 -14.00
N ASP A 57 -7.19 0.47 -15.21
CA ASP A 57 -7.92 0.22 -16.48
C ASP A 57 -8.04 -1.30 -16.72
#